data_AF-A0A818G1S2-F1
#
_entry.id   AF-A0A818G1S2-F1
#
_cell.length_a   1.000
_cell.length_b   1.000
_cell.length_c   1.000
_cell.angle_alpha   90.00
_cell.angle_beta   90.00
_cell.angle_gamma   90.00
#
_symmetry.space_group_name_H-M   'P 1'
#
loop_
_entity.id
_entity.type
_entity.pdbx_description
1 polymer ?
#
loop_
_entity_poly.entity_id
_entity_poly.type
_entity_poly.pdbx_seq_one_letter_code
_entity_poly.pdbx_strand_id
1 'polypeptide(L)'
;MSVLLGYSNGSFEDQIRISTGSTPQSVAVGDFNNDTRLDIVVGNSGSNDMSIFLGYDNGSFTNQMKFSAGTMPWSLAVDDFNNDTTLDIVVTNYQSSGVGVLLRYLKVEFLQQSTLTAGNGSQPRSFVIGDFNNDYRMDVIVASSGSSSIAIFLGCGNYSFADPTQYSTGSRPISIATGDFNNDNRLDVVVANLLCGCGCVHEEEIFPPTHTHTLLFIKPL
;
A
#
# COMPACT_ATOMS: atom_id res chain seq x y z
N MET A 1 -3.62 -6.73 -18.52
CA MET A 1 -2.50 -7.33 -17.76
C MET A 1 -1.89 -8.48 -18.57
N SER A 2 -0.59 -8.73 -18.41
CA SER A 2 0.10 -9.90 -18.95
C SER A 2 0.61 -10.76 -17.79
N VAL A 3 0.49 -12.08 -17.91
CA VAL A 3 1.05 -13.07 -16.98
C VAL A 3 2.04 -13.95 -17.74
N LEU A 4 3.22 -14.18 -17.15
CA LEU A 4 4.28 -15.00 -17.73
C LEU A 4 4.64 -16.11 -16.73
N LEU A 5 4.46 -17.37 -17.13
CA LEU A 5 4.77 -18.53 -16.29
C LEU A 5 6.25 -18.93 -16.45
N GLY A 6 6.94 -19.19 -15.35
CA GLY A 6 8.39 -19.41 -15.34
C GLY A 6 8.80 -20.89 -15.45
N TYR A 7 9.90 -21.16 -16.15
CA TYR A 7 10.51 -22.51 -16.27
C TYR A 7 11.56 -22.82 -15.20
N SER A 8 11.64 -22.03 -14.11
CA SER A 8 12.64 -22.15 -13.03
C SER A 8 14.12 -22.01 -13.46
N ASN A 9 14.39 -21.68 -14.72
CA ASN A 9 15.73 -21.43 -15.27
C ASN A 9 15.94 -19.96 -15.67
N GLY A 10 15.05 -19.06 -15.23
CA GLY A 10 15.05 -17.65 -15.59
C GLY A 10 14.36 -17.31 -16.93
N SER A 11 13.80 -18.30 -17.63
CA SER A 11 12.95 -18.09 -18.81
C SER A 11 11.47 -18.26 -18.51
N PHE A 12 10.62 -17.75 -19.40
CA PHE A 12 9.17 -17.73 -19.24
C PHE A 12 8.45 -18.27 -20.49
N GLU A 13 7.24 -18.76 -20.31
CA GLU A 13 6.26 -19.01 -21.36
C GLU A 13 5.81 -17.73 -22.08
N ASP A 14 5.14 -17.93 -23.22
CA ASP A 14 4.44 -16.83 -23.90
C ASP A 14 3.41 -16.19 -22.98
N GLN A 15 3.25 -14.88 -23.10
CA GLN A 15 2.35 -14.14 -22.22
C GLN A 15 0.89 -14.59 -22.38
N ILE A 16 0.22 -14.77 -21.23
CA ILE A 16 -1.23 -14.86 -21.14
C ILE A 16 -1.75 -13.44 -20.95
N ARG A 17 -2.63 -12.99 -21.86
CA ARG A 17 -3.24 -11.66 -21.77
C ARG A 17 -4.61 -11.74 -21.11
N ILE A 18 -4.79 -10.93 -20.06
CA ILE A 18 -6.03 -10.85 -19.28
C ILE A 18 -6.51 -9.41 -19.29
N SER A 19 -7.78 -9.21 -19.67
CA SER A 19 -8.43 -7.89 -19.65
C SER A 19 -8.70 -7.44 -18.22
N THR A 20 -8.29 -6.21 -17.90
CA THR A 20 -8.52 -5.54 -16.60
C THR A 20 -9.42 -4.32 -16.80
N GLY A 21 -9.57 -3.48 -15.77
CA GLY A 21 -10.11 -2.13 -15.93
C GLY A 21 -9.18 -1.20 -16.72
N SER A 22 -9.58 0.06 -16.83
CA SER A 22 -8.85 1.09 -17.58
C SER A 22 -7.66 1.63 -16.80
N THR A 23 -6.52 1.76 -17.46
CA THR A 23 -5.26 2.28 -16.87
C THR A 23 -4.88 1.53 -15.57
N PRO A 24 -4.59 0.21 -15.63
CA PRO A 24 -4.12 -0.55 -14.47
C PRO A 24 -2.81 0.06 -13.94
N GLN A 25 -2.76 0.34 -12.64
CA GLN A 25 -1.68 1.10 -12.01
C GLN A 25 -0.87 0.28 -11.00
N SER A 26 -1.50 -0.69 -10.34
CA SER A 26 -0.87 -1.54 -9.34
C SER A 26 -1.45 -2.95 -9.35
N VAL A 27 -0.67 -3.92 -8.87
CA VAL A 27 -1.00 -5.34 -8.84
C VAL A 27 -0.44 -5.98 -7.58
N ALA A 28 -1.17 -6.93 -6.99
CA ALA A 28 -0.73 -7.78 -5.91
C ALA A 28 -1.32 -9.17 -6.06
N VAL A 29 -0.73 -10.10 -5.31
CA VAL A 29 -1.00 -11.53 -5.38
C VAL A 29 -1.23 -12.04 -3.97
N GLY A 30 -2.19 -12.94 -3.81
CA GLY A 30 -2.53 -13.56 -2.55
C GLY A 30 -3.60 -14.62 -2.75
N ASP A 31 -3.78 -15.53 -1.80
CA ASP A 31 -4.92 -16.45 -1.78
C ASP A 31 -6.11 -15.73 -1.14
N PHE A 32 -6.97 -15.10 -1.94
CA PHE A 32 -8.07 -14.28 -1.41
C PHE A 32 -9.27 -15.15 -1.01
N ASN A 33 -9.41 -16.35 -1.59
CA ASN A 33 -10.57 -17.19 -1.38
C ASN A 33 -10.30 -18.41 -0.45
N ASN A 34 -9.09 -18.48 0.11
CA ASN A 34 -8.58 -19.54 0.98
C ASN A 34 -8.63 -20.93 0.32
N ASP A 35 -8.32 -21.01 -0.98
CA ASP A 35 -8.25 -22.26 -1.74
C ASP A 35 -6.83 -22.78 -1.99
N THR A 36 -5.83 -22.13 -1.40
CA THR A 36 -4.39 -22.39 -1.50
C THR A 36 -3.75 -22.04 -2.84
N ARG A 37 -4.47 -21.37 -3.74
CA ARG A 37 -3.96 -20.90 -5.03
C ARG A 37 -3.77 -19.39 -5.01
N LEU A 38 -2.80 -18.94 -5.78
CA LEU A 38 -2.52 -17.52 -5.90
C LEU A 38 -3.54 -16.86 -6.83
N ASP A 39 -4.25 -15.88 -6.29
CA ASP A 39 -5.14 -14.99 -6.98
C ASP A 39 -4.44 -13.65 -7.27
N ILE A 40 -5.06 -12.80 -8.10
CA ILE A 40 -4.52 -11.49 -8.47
C ILE A 40 -5.54 -10.40 -8.20
N VAL A 41 -5.09 -9.30 -7.58
CA VAL A 41 -5.83 -8.02 -7.54
C VAL A 41 -5.09 -6.95 -8.33
N VAL A 42 -5.83 -6.15 -9.10
CA VAL A 42 -5.32 -5.03 -9.89
C VAL A 42 -6.11 -3.77 -9.57
N GLY A 43 -5.42 -2.66 -9.28
CA GLY A 43 -6.03 -1.34 -9.13
C GLY A 43 -6.05 -0.61 -10.47
N ASN A 44 -7.22 -0.17 -10.93
CA ASN A 44 -7.40 0.47 -12.23
C ASN A 44 -7.72 1.95 -12.07
N SER A 45 -6.71 2.78 -12.30
CA SER A 45 -6.77 4.22 -12.03
C SER A 45 -7.71 4.96 -12.97
N GLY A 46 -7.90 4.45 -14.19
CA GLY A 46 -8.77 5.06 -15.20
C GLY A 46 -10.24 4.68 -15.07
N SER A 47 -10.55 3.51 -14.50
CA SER A 47 -11.93 3.07 -14.26
C SER A 47 -12.40 3.25 -12.81
N ASN A 48 -11.53 3.71 -11.90
CA ASN A 48 -11.83 3.87 -10.47
C ASN A 48 -12.36 2.57 -9.82
N ASP A 49 -11.83 1.43 -10.26
CA ASP A 49 -12.21 0.11 -9.78
C ASP A 49 -10.98 -0.75 -9.49
N MET A 50 -11.19 -1.84 -8.77
CA MET A 50 -10.26 -2.95 -8.67
C MET A 50 -10.79 -4.14 -9.45
N SER A 51 -9.86 -4.97 -9.91
CA SER A 51 -10.14 -6.23 -10.59
C SER A 51 -9.52 -7.37 -9.81
N ILE A 52 -10.33 -8.36 -9.44
CA ILE A 52 -9.86 -9.58 -8.80
C ILE A 52 -10.03 -10.75 -9.77
N PHE A 53 -9.03 -11.60 -9.84
CA PHE A 53 -8.96 -12.80 -10.67
C PHE A 53 -8.56 -13.98 -9.79
N LEU A 54 -9.41 -15.00 -9.67
CA LEU A 54 -9.07 -16.19 -8.89
C LEU A 54 -8.23 -17.14 -9.73
N GLY A 55 -7.18 -17.69 -9.14
CA GLY A 55 -6.22 -18.57 -9.79
C GLY A 55 -6.71 -20.01 -9.92
N TYR A 56 -6.21 -20.68 -10.95
CA TYR A 56 -6.30 -22.13 -11.11
C TYR A 56 -4.89 -22.74 -11.10
N ASP A 57 -4.79 -24.04 -10.80
CA ASP A 57 -3.52 -24.76 -10.66
C ASP A 57 -2.67 -24.82 -11.94
N ASN A 58 -3.28 -24.51 -13.09
CA ASN A 58 -2.62 -24.47 -14.39
C ASN A 58 -2.13 -23.07 -14.78
N GLY A 59 -2.18 -22.08 -13.87
CA GLY A 59 -1.77 -20.70 -14.14
C GLY A 59 -2.78 -19.87 -14.94
N SER A 60 -3.98 -20.41 -15.19
CA SER A 60 -5.11 -19.62 -15.72
C SER A 60 -5.92 -18.99 -14.59
N PHE A 61 -6.82 -18.07 -14.93
CA PHE A 61 -7.61 -17.32 -13.95
C PHE A 61 -9.09 -17.23 -14.34
N THR A 62 -9.95 -16.94 -13.37
CA THR A 62 -11.37 -16.64 -13.61
C THR A 62 -11.55 -15.40 -14.48
N ASN A 63 -12.80 -15.18 -14.92
CA ASN A 63 -13.21 -13.87 -15.40
C ASN A 63 -13.02 -12.80 -14.31
N GLN A 64 -12.83 -11.57 -14.76
CA GLN A 64 -12.68 -10.39 -13.91
C GLN A 64 -13.87 -10.19 -12.98
N MET A 65 -13.61 -10.12 -11.68
CA MET A 65 -14.54 -9.58 -10.70
C MET A 65 -14.19 -8.12 -10.45
N LYS A 66 -15.17 -7.22 -10.61
CA LYS A 66 -14.96 -5.78 -10.47
C LYS A 66 -15.54 -5.26 -9.17
N PHE A 67 -14.78 -4.41 -8.51
CA PHE A 67 -15.23 -3.73 -7.31
C PHE A 67 -14.88 -2.26 -7.37
N SER A 68 -15.83 -1.40 -6.97
CA SER A 68 -15.57 0.04 -6.90
C SER A 68 -14.42 0.32 -5.94
N ALA A 69 -13.50 1.18 -6.38
CA ALA A 69 -12.47 1.77 -5.54
C ALA A 69 -12.80 3.25 -5.30
N GLY A 70 -11.86 3.99 -4.72
CA GLY A 70 -11.92 5.45 -4.71
C GLY A 70 -11.45 6.04 -6.05
N THR A 71 -11.26 7.35 -6.08
CA THR A 71 -10.79 8.04 -7.29
C THR A 71 -9.30 7.80 -7.51
N MET A 72 -8.97 7.29 -8.68
CA MET A 72 -7.59 7.05 -9.14
C MET A 72 -6.81 6.13 -8.18
N PRO A 73 -7.23 4.86 -8.00
CA PRO A 73 -6.48 3.89 -7.21
C PRO A 73 -5.04 3.78 -7.74
N TRP A 74 -4.08 3.93 -6.84
CA TRP A 74 -2.68 4.17 -7.17
C TRP A 74 -1.78 3.04 -6.73
N SER A 75 -1.77 2.71 -5.44
CA SER A 75 -1.04 1.59 -4.88
C SER A 75 -1.98 0.68 -4.12
N LEU A 76 -1.67 -0.61 -4.08
CA LEU A 76 -2.40 -1.60 -3.32
C LEU A 76 -1.44 -2.55 -2.59
N ALA A 77 -1.92 -3.18 -1.53
CA ALA A 77 -1.22 -4.23 -0.79
C ALA A 77 -2.22 -5.24 -0.25
N VAL A 78 -1.70 -6.42 0.07
CA VAL A 78 -2.46 -7.58 0.52
C VAL A 78 -1.77 -8.19 1.72
N ASP A 79 -2.50 -8.41 2.81
CA ASP A 79 -2.02 -9.08 4.02
C ASP A 79 -3.20 -9.47 4.93
N ASP A 80 -2.97 -10.21 6.00
CA ASP A 80 -3.95 -10.44 7.09
C ASP A 80 -3.81 -9.34 8.15
N PHE A 81 -4.61 -8.27 8.05
CA PHE A 81 -4.39 -7.08 8.89
C PHE A 81 -5.12 -7.16 10.23
N ASN A 82 -6.10 -8.04 10.37
CA ASN A 82 -6.85 -8.22 11.60
C ASN A 82 -6.52 -9.54 12.32
N ASN A 83 -5.53 -10.29 11.83
CA ASN A 83 -5.12 -11.60 12.33
C ASN A 83 -6.27 -12.62 12.31
N ASP A 84 -7.15 -12.57 11.30
CA ASP A 84 -8.26 -13.52 11.14
C ASP A 84 -7.97 -14.67 10.17
N THR A 85 -6.74 -14.76 9.66
CA THR A 85 -6.24 -15.73 8.68
C THR A 85 -6.78 -15.58 7.26
N THR A 86 -7.48 -14.48 6.97
CA THR A 86 -7.94 -14.10 5.63
C THR A 86 -7.14 -12.92 5.13
N LEU A 87 -6.76 -12.95 3.84
CA LEU A 87 -6.13 -11.79 3.23
C LEU A 87 -7.14 -10.65 3.03
N ASP A 88 -6.76 -9.47 3.47
CA ASP A 88 -7.42 -8.21 3.17
C ASP A 88 -6.65 -7.44 2.10
N ILE A 89 -7.33 -6.48 1.47
CA ILE A 89 -6.76 -5.63 0.41
C ILE A 89 -6.84 -4.16 0.85
N VAL A 90 -5.73 -3.44 0.81
CA VAL A 90 -5.69 -1.98 1.04
C VAL A 90 -5.36 -1.26 -0.26
N VAL A 91 -6.02 -0.14 -0.54
CA VAL A 91 -5.83 0.64 -1.77
C VAL A 91 -5.69 2.15 -1.50
N THR A 92 -4.58 2.74 -1.90
CA THR A 92 -4.44 4.21 -1.89
C THR A 92 -5.12 4.81 -3.10
N ASN A 93 -5.88 5.90 -2.91
CA ASN A 93 -6.62 6.57 -3.99
C ASN A 93 -6.05 8.00 -4.14
N TYR A 94 -5.31 8.24 -5.22
CA TYR A 94 -4.43 9.39 -5.34
C TYR A 94 -5.16 10.74 -5.37
N GLN A 95 -6.37 10.79 -5.92
CA GLN A 95 -7.14 12.03 -6.07
C GLN A 95 -8.23 12.22 -5.01
N SER A 96 -8.52 11.20 -4.20
CA SER A 96 -9.39 11.40 -3.04
C SER A 96 -8.59 11.92 -1.84
N SER A 97 -9.25 12.66 -0.96
CA SER A 97 -8.74 12.98 0.38
C SER A 97 -8.61 11.76 1.29
N GLY A 98 -9.21 10.63 0.90
CA GLY A 98 -9.17 9.35 1.60
C GLY A 98 -8.12 8.39 1.06
N VAL A 99 -7.42 7.72 1.97
CA VAL A 99 -6.75 6.44 1.78
C VAL A 99 -7.84 5.36 1.77
N GLY A 100 -7.91 4.57 0.70
CA GLY A 100 -8.82 3.46 0.59
C GLY A 100 -8.38 2.32 1.50
N VAL A 101 -9.01 2.29 2.65
CA VAL A 101 -9.74 1.13 3.16
C VAL A 101 -9.24 -0.28 2.84
N LEU A 102 -8.99 -0.98 3.94
CA LEU A 102 -8.94 -2.42 4.12
C LEU A 102 -10.24 -3.11 3.71
N LEU A 103 -10.12 -4.05 2.78
CA LEU A 103 -11.21 -4.81 2.21
C LEU A 103 -11.00 -6.28 2.53
N ARG A 104 -11.82 -6.82 3.42
CA ARG A 104 -11.91 -8.27 3.61
C ARG A 104 -12.54 -8.87 2.37
N TYR A 105 -11.78 -9.59 1.55
CA TYR A 105 -12.36 -10.40 0.50
C TYR A 105 -12.69 -11.77 1.07
N LEU A 106 -13.98 -12.04 1.32
CA LEU A 106 -14.43 -13.41 1.54
C LEU A 106 -15.33 -13.81 0.39
N LYS A 107 -14.80 -14.69 -0.46
CA LYS A 107 -15.58 -15.66 -1.23
C LYS A 107 -16.78 -15.05 -1.97
N VAL A 108 -16.58 -13.87 -2.58
CA VAL A 108 -17.43 -13.15 -3.57
C VAL A 108 -18.00 -11.77 -3.09
N GLU A 109 -17.88 -11.38 -1.81
CA GLU A 109 -18.33 -10.04 -1.35
C GLU A 109 -17.34 -9.35 -0.41
N PHE A 110 -17.25 -8.02 -0.49
CA PHE A 110 -16.54 -7.22 0.51
C PHE A 110 -17.46 -7.00 1.71
N LEU A 111 -17.06 -7.54 2.87
CA LEU A 111 -17.92 -7.53 4.07
C LEU A 111 -17.77 -6.26 4.91
N GLN A 112 -16.63 -5.56 4.82
CA GLN A 112 -16.35 -4.39 5.62
C GLN A 112 -15.44 -3.41 4.88
N GLN A 113 -15.78 -2.12 4.95
CA GLN A 113 -15.04 -1.01 4.33
C GLN A 113 -14.84 0.10 5.39
N SER A 114 -13.60 0.29 5.87
CA SER A 114 -13.15 1.42 6.71
C SER A 114 -12.30 2.47 5.98
N THR A 115 -12.79 3.70 5.79
CA THR A 115 -12.03 4.75 5.09
C THR A 115 -11.08 5.49 6.00
N LEU A 116 -9.79 5.49 5.64
CA LEU A 116 -8.76 6.27 6.32
C LEU A 116 -8.60 7.62 5.62
N THR A 117 -8.61 8.73 6.34
CA THR A 117 -8.45 10.06 5.72
C THR A 117 -7.12 10.66 6.14
N ALA A 118 -6.12 10.64 5.24
CA ALA A 118 -4.80 11.24 5.48
C ALA A 118 -4.82 12.79 5.42
N GLY A 119 -6.00 13.37 5.16
CA GLY A 119 -6.23 14.80 5.08
C GLY A 119 -6.59 15.27 3.67
N ASN A 120 -7.19 16.46 3.58
CA ASN A 120 -7.54 17.06 2.30
C ASN A 120 -6.29 17.37 1.48
N GLY A 121 -6.29 16.95 0.21
CA GLY A 121 -5.15 17.16 -0.69
C GLY A 121 -3.93 16.29 -0.39
N SER A 122 -4.06 15.26 0.44
CA SER A 122 -2.94 14.38 0.85
C SER A 122 -2.25 13.68 -0.32
N GLN A 123 -2.98 13.30 -1.38
CA GLN A 123 -2.46 12.58 -2.54
C GLN A 123 -1.59 11.37 -2.13
N PRO A 124 -2.19 10.36 -1.48
CA PRO A 124 -1.47 9.20 -0.96
C PRO A 124 -0.82 8.42 -2.11
N ARG A 125 0.43 8.01 -1.92
CA ARG A 125 1.22 7.31 -2.95
C ARG A 125 1.66 5.91 -2.57
N SER A 126 2.02 5.72 -1.31
CA SER A 126 2.61 4.49 -0.80
C SER A 126 2.27 4.37 0.67
N PHE A 127 2.27 3.14 1.18
CA PHE A 127 1.98 2.87 2.58
C PHE A 127 2.77 1.66 3.05
N VAL A 128 2.92 1.53 4.36
CA VAL A 128 3.46 0.36 5.05
C VAL A 128 2.51 -0.03 6.17
N ILE A 129 2.65 -1.28 6.59
CA ILE A 129 1.81 -1.93 7.58
C ILE A 129 2.73 -2.59 8.58
N GLY A 130 2.34 -2.57 9.84
CA GLY A 130 3.07 -3.22 10.91
C GLY A 130 2.54 -2.77 12.26
N ASP A 131 3.00 -3.42 13.31
CA ASP A 131 2.77 -3.00 14.68
C ASP A 131 3.81 -1.92 15.04
N PHE A 132 3.43 -0.64 14.90
CA PHE A 132 4.36 0.49 15.12
C PHE A 132 4.32 0.99 16.57
N ASN A 133 3.38 0.51 17.39
CA ASN A 133 3.24 0.87 18.79
C ASN A 133 3.40 -0.32 19.76
N ASN A 134 3.71 -1.52 19.26
CA ASN A 134 3.86 -2.78 20.00
C ASN A 134 2.59 -3.21 20.76
N ASP A 135 1.40 -2.96 20.21
CA ASP A 135 0.12 -3.37 20.80
C ASP A 135 -0.48 -4.67 20.21
N TYR A 136 0.27 -5.33 19.34
CA TYR A 136 -0.10 -6.54 18.59
C TYR A 136 -1.24 -6.36 17.60
N ARG A 137 -1.49 -5.12 17.16
CA ARG A 137 -2.45 -4.78 16.10
C ARG A 137 -1.71 -4.15 14.94
N MET A 138 -2.21 -4.39 13.73
CA MET A 138 -1.61 -3.78 12.55
C MET A 138 -2.04 -2.33 12.44
N ASP A 139 -1.05 -1.44 12.40
CA ASP A 139 -1.22 -0.03 12.07
C ASP A 139 -0.88 0.21 10.59
N VAL A 140 -1.29 1.36 10.07
CA VAL A 140 -1.02 1.76 8.69
C VAL A 140 -0.32 3.11 8.68
N ILE A 141 0.79 3.21 7.95
CA ILE A 141 1.46 4.48 7.70
C ILE A 141 1.39 4.81 6.22
N VAL A 142 0.93 6.02 5.90
CA VAL A 142 0.70 6.44 4.51
C VAL A 142 1.56 7.63 4.17
N ALA A 143 2.33 7.53 3.08
CA ALA A 143 3.08 8.61 2.48
C ALA A 143 2.18 9.45 1.56
N SER A 144 2.07 10.74 1.87
CA SER A 144 1.14 11.68 1.25
C SER A 144 1.89 12.77 0.50
N SER A 145 1.90 12.65 -0.83
CA SER A 145 2.74 13.47 -1.70
C SER A 145 2.29 14.92 -1.81
N GLY A 146 0.99 15.18 -1.66
CA GLY A 146 0.41 16.51 -1.74
C GLY A 146 0.58 17.31 -0.44
N SER A 147 0.61 16.64 0.71
CA SER A 147 0.84 17.27 2.02
C SER A 147 2.30 17.25 2.47
N SER A 148 3.21 16.59 1.74
CA SER A 148 4.62 16.38 2.13
C SER A 148 4.75 15.80 3.55
N SER A 149 3.88 14.85 3.87
CA SER A 149 3.81 14.22 5.19
C SER A 149 3.61 12.72 5.08
N ILE A 150 3.80 12.04 6.20
CA ILE A 150 3.18 10.74 6.45
C ILE A 150 2.03 10.89 7.44
N ALA A 151 1.03 10.02 7.33
CA ALA A 151 -0.04 9.86 8.31
C ALA A 151 0.01 8.45 8.92
N ILE A 152 0.02 8.37 10.26
CA ILE A 152 0.05 7.12 11.02
C ILE A 152 -1.35 6.86 11.58
N PHE A 153 -1.93 5.72 11.23
CA PHE A 153 -3.24 5.25 11.67
C PHE A 153 -3.04 4.04 12.58
N LEU A 154 -3.23 4.20 13.88
CA LEU A 154 -3.11 3.11 14.84
C LEU A 154 -4.34 2.19 14.78
N GLY A 155 -4.11 0.88 14.70
CA GLY A 155 -5.14 -0.13 14.56
C GLY A 155 -5.88 -0.42 15.87
N CYS A 156 -7.19 -0.58 15.80
CA CYS A 156 -8.01 -0.97 16.95
C CYS A 156 -8.29 -2.49 17.01
N GLY A 157 -7.80 -3.27 16.05
CA GLY A 157 -7.96 -4.74 15.98
C GLY A 157 -9.32 -5.23 15.46
N ASN A 158 -10.13 -4.34 14.86
CA ASN A 158 -11.48 -4.64 14.34
C ASN A 158 -11.78 -3.87 13.05
N TYR A 159 -10.77 -3.72 12.19
CA TYR A 159 -10.80 -2.90 10.98
C TYR A 159 -11.04 -1.40 11.22
N SER A 160 -11.09 -0.93 12.47
CA SER A 160 -11.11 0.50 12.78
C SER A 160 -9.73 1.01 13.18
N PHE A 161 -9.54 2.31 13.02
CA PHE A 161 -8.28 3.00 13.28
C PHE A 161 -8.54 4.27 14.07
N ALA A 162 -7.58 4.67 14.89
CA ALA A 162 -7.60 5.96 15.56
C ALA A 162 -7.46 7.12 14.55
N ASP A 163 -7.76 8.33 15.00
CA ASP A 163 -7.47 9.55 14.23
C ASP A 163 -5.97 9.61 13.91
N PRO A 164 -5.60 9.97 12.67
CA PRO A 164 -4.22 9.89 12.25
C PRO A 164 -3.35 10.94 12.91
N THR A 165 -2.15 10.53 13.30
CA THR A 165 -1.07 11.48 13.63
C THR A 165 -0.23 11.75 12.38
N GLN A 166 0.08 13.02 12.11
CA GLN A 166 0.86 13.41 10.93
C GLN A 166 2.29 13.82 11.29
N TYR A 167 3.24 13.42 10.45
CA TYR A 167 4.64 13.83 10.55
C TYR A 167 5.09 14.42 9.21
N SER A 168 5.72 15.59 9.26
CA SER A 168 6.31 16.21 8.08
C SER A 168 7.47 15.37 7.56
N THR A 169 7.63 15.37 6.24
CA THR A 169 8.72 14.71 5.53
C THR A 169 9.39 15.69 4.57
N GLY A 170 10.29 15.19 3.73
CA GLY A 170 10.77 15.96 2.57
C GLY A 170 9.65 16.22 1.56
N SER A 171 9.97 16.97 0.50
CA SER A 171 8.98 17.29 -0.52
C SER A 171 8.52 16.03 -1.25
N ARG A 172 7.20 15.90 -1.40
CA ARG A 172 6.56 14.92 -2.29
C ARG A 172 7.04 13.48 -2.04
N PRO A 173 6.78 12.90 -0.85
CA PRO A 173 7.12 11.52 -0.54
C PRO A 173 6.44 10.57 -1.55
N ILE A 174 7.20 9.60 -2.05
CA ILE A 174 6.76 8.68 -3.11
C ILE A 174 6.77 7.21 -2.73
N SER A 175 7.59 6.84 -1.75
CA SER A 175 7.74 5.46 -1.29
C SER A 175 8.11 5.47 0.18
N ILE A 176 7.61 4.47 0.89
CA ILE A 176 7.88 4.24 2.30
C ILE A 176 8.26 2.77 2.47
N ALA A 177 9.20 2.49 3.39
CA ALA A 177 9.54 1.14 3.83
C ALA A 177 9.70 1.13 5.36
N THR A 178 9.58 -0.04 5.96
CA THR A 178 9.67 -0.24 7.42
C THR A 178 10.65 -1.37 7.75
N GLY A 179 11.25 -1.29 8.94
CA GLY A 179 12.17 -2.30 9.50
C GLY A 179 12.81 -1.78 10.77
N ASP A 180 13.39 -2.66 11.60
CA ASP A 180 14.19 -2.23 12.74
C ASP A 180 15.60 -1.86 12.25
N PHE A 181 15.86 -0.56 12.07
CA PHE A 181 17.15 -0.09 11.54
C PHE A 181 18.17 0.16 12.66
N ASN A 182 17.73 0.18 13.92
CA ASN A 182 18.55 0.58 15.06
C ASN A 182 18.73 -0.54 16.12
N ASN A 183 18.12 -1.71 15.92
CA ASN A 183 18.10 -2.88 16.80
C ASN A 183 17.42 -2.64 18.16
N ASP A 184 16.37 -1.81 18.23
CA ASP A 184 15.58 -1.62 19.45
C ASP A 184 14.31 -2.48 19.52
N ASN A 185 14.10 -3.37 18.55
CA ASN A 185 12.91 -4.19 18.36
C ASN A 185 11.63 -3.37 18.17
N ARG A 186 11.72 -2.15 17.64
CA ARG A 186 10.58 -1.34 17.18
C ARG A 186 10.71 -1.13 15.68
N LEU A 187 9.56 -1.07 14.99
CA LEU A 187 9.56 -0.77 13.56
C LEU A 187 9.92 0.71 13.33
N ASP A 188 11.02 0.95 12.64
CA ASP A 188 11.40 2.26 12.12
C ASP A 188 10.84 2.46 10.70
N VAL A 189 10.71 3.73 10.28
CA VAL A 189 10.19 4.11 8.97
C VAL A 189 11.24 4.85 8.17
N VAL A 190 11.38 4.52 6.88
CA VAL A 190 12.16 5.28 5.90
C VAL A 190 11.27 5.78 4.77
N VAL A 191 11.43 7.04 4.39
CA VAL A 191 10.62 7.70 3.34
C VAL A 191 11.50 8.22 2.22
N ALA A 192 11.23 7.80 0.99
CA ALA A 192 11.84 8.35 -0.21
C ALA A 192 11.04 9.56 -0.71
N ASN A 193 11.72 10.71 -0.86
CA ASN A 193 11.12 11.98 -1.24
C ASN A 193 11.58 12.39 -2.66
N LEU A 194 10.64 12.87 -3.48
CA LEU A 194 11.00 13.50 -4.75
C LEU A 194 11.39 14.95 -4.48
N LEU A 195 12.70 15.23 -4.50
CA LEU A 195 13.18 16.61 -4.52
C LEU A 195 12.64 17.31 -5.77
N CYS A 196 11.88 18.39 -5.59
CA CYS A 196 11.74 19.37 -6.66
C CYS A 196 13.10 20.05 -6.81
N GLY A 197 13.79 19.82 -7.93
CA GLY A 197 15.00 20.55 -8.26
C GLY A 197 14.77 22.06 -8.18
N CYS A 198 15.81 22.75 -7.67
CA CYS A 198 15.94 24.19 -7.43
C CYS A 198 15.45 24.70 -6.06
N GLY A 199 16.33 24.63 -5.04
CA GLY A 199 16.56 25.80 -4.18
C GLY A 199 15.81 25.92 -2.84
N CYS A 200 15.30 24.84 -2.24
CA CYS A 200 14.80 24.89 -0.86
C CYS A 200 15.60 23.95 0.04
N VAL A 201 16.75 24.43 0.53
CA VAL A 201 17.36 23.89 1.75
C VAL A 201 16.54 24.48 2.90
N HIS A 202 15.74 23.66 3.56
CA HIS A 202 15.42 23.92 4.96
C HIS A 202 16.33 22.99 5.75
N GLU A 203 17.53 23.51 6.05
CA GLU A 203 18.42 22.95 7.05
C GLU A 203 17.72 23.07 8.40
N GLU A 204 17.27 21.94 8.94
CA GLU A 204 17.33 21.76 10.39
C GLU A 204 18.36 20.65 10.61
N GLU A 205 19.61 21.09 10.80
CA GLU A 205 20.75 20.21 11.06
C GLU A 205 20.57 19.49 12.39
N ILE A 206 20.64 18.16 12.35
CA ILE A 206 21.16 17.37 13.47
C ILE A 206 22.33 16.54 12.90
N PHE A 207 23.51 17.19 12.84
CA PHE A 207 24.86 16.71 12.50
C PHE A 207 25.34 16.76 11.01
N PRO A 208 26.66 16.97 10.77
CA PRO A 208 27.21 17.63 9.57
C PRO A 208 27.43 16.68 8.37
N PRO A 209 27.75 17.21 7.17
CA PRO A 209 27.35 16.59 5.91
C PRO A 209 28.39 15.62 5.34
N THR A 210 27.96 14.41 5.00
CA THR A 210 28.50 13.68 3.84
C THR A 210 27.41 12.79 3.20
N HIS A 211 27.03 13.19 1.99
CA HIS A 211 26.33 12.44 0.92
C HIS A 211 24.81 12.20 1.02
N THR A 212 24.12 12.96 0.15
CA THR A 212 22.87 12.68 -0.58
C THR A 212 22.11 11.40 -0.20
N HIS A 213 21.17 11.54 0.73
CA HIS A 213 19.83 10.93 0.80
C HIS A 213 19.29 11.33 2.18
N THR A 214 18.32 12.23 2.26
CA THR A 214 17.71 12.59 3.56
C THR A 214 16.79 11.44 3.98
N LEU A 215 17.32 10.48 4.74
CA LEU A 215 16.53 9.55 5.54
C LEU A 215 15.97 10.33 6.73
N LEU A 216 14.65 10.40 6.84
CA LEU A 216 14.00 10.82 8.07
C LEU A 216 13.77 9.57 8.92
N PHE A 217 14.43 9.49 10.06
CA PHE A 217 14.13 8.51 11.10
C PHE A 217 13.09 9.13 12.04
N ILE A 218 11.88 8.57 12.05
CA ILE A 218 10.86 8.97 13.04
C ILE A 218 11.02 8.01 14.22
N LYS A 219 11.62 8.51 15.30
CA LYS A 219 11.72 7.76 16.57
C LYS A 219 10.36 7.76 17.27
N PRO A 220 9.89 6.63 17.82
CA PRO A 220 8.81 6.64 18.80
C PRO A 220 9.33 7.28 20.10
N LEU A 221 8.50 8.14 20.71
CA LEU A 221 8.75 8.77 22.02
C LEU A 221 8.98 7.73 23.13
#